data_AF-A0A174ZID2-F1
#
_entry.id   AF-A0A174ZID2-F1
#
_cell.length_a   1.000
_cell.length_b   1.000
_cell.length_c   1.000
_cell.angle_alpha   90.00
_cell.angle_beta   90.00
_cell.angle_gamma   90.00
#
_symmetry.space_group_name_H-M   'P 1'
#
loop_
_entity.id
_entity.type
_entity.pdbx_description
1 polymer ?
#
loop_
_entity_poly.entity_id
_entity_poly.type
_entity_poly.pdbx_seq_one_letter_code
_entity_poly.pdbx_strand_id
1 'polypeptide(L)'
;MDNRKLNRRNFLLLLFVVAACIMGGRSIFGFFALLTGYETATTEVSAFAASEMYMMFLLFLVCIIGGIVMSCLSKAKVSRTFFLIRNTVLIVALVLSNMSFPNITIMSTVVMSKYIGDTGMYDFAVSSPLLVSALRQPYLFYTYMAAEGLMIILACVTVYKYIVDKKKNSNYNNMYM
;
A
#
# COMPACT_ATOMS: atom_id res chain seq x y z
N MET A 1 4.65 1.84 -34.03
CA MET A 1 4.67 2.33 -32.62
C MET A 1 5.14 1.21 -31.70
N ASP A 2 6.35 1.35 -31.14
CA ASP A 2 7.19 0.28 -30.59
C ASP A 2 6.58 -0.57 -29.45
N ASN A 3 6.39 -1.88 -29.70
CA ASN A 3 5.80 -2.83 -28.74
C ASN A 3 6.66 -3.04 -27.48
N ARG A 4 7.97 -2.75 -27.53
CA ARG A 4 8.88 -2.91 -26.39
C ARG A 4 8.60 -1.91 -25.26
N LYS A 5 8.28 -0.66 -25.59
CA LYS A 5 7.97 0.39 -24.60
C LYS A 5 6.69 0.08 -23.82
N LEU A 6 5.73 -0.61 -24.45
CA LEU A 6 4.46 -0.98 -23.82
C LEU A 6 4.62 -2.16 -22.85
N ASN A 7 5.37 -3.19 -23.25
CA ASN A 7 5.65 -4.33 -22.38
C ASN A 7 6.35 -3.87 -21.09
N ARG A 8 7.25 -2.88 -21.21
CA ARG A 8 7.92 -2.26 -20.06
C ARG A 8 6.95 -1.53 -19.13
N ARG A 9 5.95 -0.80 -19.65
CA ARG A 9 4.96 -0.07 -18.82
C ARG A 9 4.00 -1.00 -18.08
N ASN A 10 3.53 -2.07 -18.74
CA ASN A 10 2.68 -3.07 -18.09
C ASN A 10 3.46 -3.87 -17.03
N PHE A 11 4.73 -4.17 -17.30
CA PHE A 11 5.63 -4.78 -16.32
C PHE A 11 5.90 -3.86 -15.13
N LEU A 12 6.12 -2.57 -15.36
CA LEU A 12 6.30 -1.58 -14.29
C LEU A 12 5.04 -1.42 -13.44
N LEU A 13 3.85 -1.38 -14.05
CA LEU A 13 2.59 -1.39 -13.29
C LEU A 13 2.49 -2.64 -12.41
N LEU A 14 2.81 -3.82 -12.96
CA LEU A 14 2.83 -5.05 -12.19
C LEU A 14 3.79 -4.95 -11.00
N LEU A 15 4.99 -4.41 -11.19
CA LEU A 15 5.95 -4.17 -10.11
C LEU A 15 5.38 -3.26 -9.03
N PHE A 16 4.74 -2.14 -9.39
CA PHE A 16 4.12 -1.24 -8.42
C PHE A 16 2.99 -1.91 -7.64
N VAL A 17 2.13 -2.69 -8.30
CA VAL A 17 1.02 -3.38 -7.63
C VAL A 17 1.53 -4.49 -6.70
N VAL A 18 2.53 -5.26 -7.11
CA VAL A 18 3.15 -6.30 -6.26
C VAL A 18 3.91 -5.67 -5.10
N ALA A 19 4.68 -4.62 -5.35
CA ALA A 19 5.36 -3.88 -4.30
C ALA A 19 4.36 -3.31 -3.29
N ALA A 20 3.24 -2.74 -3.74
CA ALA A 20 2.17 -2.29 -2.85
C ALA A 20 1.70 -3.43 -1.93
N CYS A 21 1.43 -4.63 -2.47
CA CYS A 21 0.98 -5.75 -1.63
C CYS A 21 2.04 -6.19 -0.59
N ILE A 22 3.32 -6.19 -0.96
CA ILE A 22 4.38 -6.56 -0.02
C ILE A 22 4.49 -5.52 1.10
N MET A 23 4.47 -4.23 0.74
CA MET A 23 4.59 -3.14 1.70
C MET A 23 3.35 -3.04 2.60
N GLY A 24 2.15 -3.16 2.04
CA GLY A 24 0.89 -3.16 2.79
C GLY A 24 0.82 -4.35 3.74
N GLY A 25 1.14 -5.57 3.27
CA GLY A 25 1.24 -6.76 4.11
C GLY A 25 2.24 -6.62 5.27
N ARG A 26 3.43 -6.08 5.03
CA ARG A 26 4.41 -5.82 6.11
C ARG A 26 3.92 -4.76 7.09
N SER A 27 3.23 -3.72 6.61
CA SER A 27 2.64 -2.71 7.49
C SER A 27 1.57 -3.31 8.41
N ILE A 28 0.72 -4.21 7.90
CA ILE A 28 -0.26 -4.95 8.70
C ILE A 28 0.43 -5.82 9.75
N PHE A 29 1.51 -6.50 9.39
CA PHE A 29 2.29 -7.29 10.35
C PHE A 29 2.87 -6.42 11.45
N GLY A 30 3.48 -5.28 11.11
CA GLY A 30 4.00 -4.31 12.09
C GLY A 30 2.92 -3.81 13.06
N PHE A 31 1.71 -3.58 12.57
CA PHE A 31 0.57 -3.22 13.42
C PHE A 31 0.20 -4.34 14.41
N PHE A 32 0.06 -5.58 13.95
CA PHE A 32 -0.25 -6.70 14.85
C PHE A 32 0.85 -6.93 15.87
N ALA A 33 2.12 -6.84 15.46
CA ALA A 33 3.26 -6.92 16.37
C ALA A 33 3.19 -5.84 17.46
N LEU A 34 2.78 -4.62 17.09
CA LEU A 34 2.61 -3.51 18.02
C LEU A 34 1.43 -3.71 18.97
N LEU A 35 0.31 -4.30 18.51
CA LEU A 35 -0.80 -4.69 19.38
C LEU A 35 -0.38 -5.75 20.41
N THR A 36 0.40 -6.74 20.00
CA THR A 36 0.88 -7.80 20.90
C THR A 36 1.96 -7.31 21.88
N GLY A 37 2.70 -6.26 21.50
CA GLY A 37 3.78 -5.67 22.31
C GLY A 37 3.41 -4.35 23.00
N TYR A 38 2.13 -3.99 23.06
CA TYR A 38 1.71 -2.68 23.57
C TYR A 38 2.01 -2.50 25.06
N GLU A 39 1.87 -3.55 25.87
CA GLU A 39 2.22 -3.51 27.29
C GLU A 39 3.71 -3.20 27.52
N THR A 40 4.56 -3.55 26.55
CA THR A 40 6.01 -3.31 26.55
C THR A 40 6.41 -2.15 25.64
N ALA A 41 5.52 -1.18 25.36
CA ALA A 41 5.74 -0.06 24.44
C ALA A 41 6.96 0.86 24.75
N THR A 42 7.71 0.60 25.82
CA THR A 42 9.00 1.24 26.12
C THR A 42 10.20 0.45 25.59
N THR A 43 9.98 -0.68 24.93
CA THR A 43 11.02 -1.57 24.42
C THR A 43 11.36 -1.27 22.96
N GLU A 44 12.60 -1.55 22.58
CA GLU A 44 13.09 -1.44 21.19
C GLU A 44 12.19 -2.17 20.18
N VAL A 45 11.59 -3.29 20.60
CA VAL A 45 10.70 -4.12 19.77
C VAL A 45 9.45 -3.35 19.35
N SER A 46 8.84 -2.61 20.28
CA SER A 46 7.63 -1.81 20.00
C SER A 46 7.92 -0.60 19.11
N ALA A 47 9.07 0.04 19.29
CA ALA A 47 9.53 1.14 18.45
C ALA A 47 9.87 0.67 17.03
N PHE A 48 10.51 -0.51 16.91
CA PHE A 48 10.75 -1.15 15.62
C PHE A 48 9.44 -1.47 14.91
N ALA A 49 8.46 -2.08 15.61
CA ALA A 49 7.15 -2.37 15.04
C ALA A 49 6.40 -1.09 14.59
N ALA A 50 6.46 -0.02 15.40
CA ALA A 50 5.82 1.27 15.08
C ALA A 50 6.43 1.95 13.85
N SER A 51 7.76 1.90 13.74
CA SER A 51 8.50 2.47 12.61
C SER A 51 8.35 1.63 11.35
N GLU A 52 8.41 0.30 11.44
CA GLU A 52 8.15 -0.60 10.32
C GLU A 52 6.73 -0.42 9.80
N MET A 53 5.72 -0.39 10.68
CA MET A 53 4.33 -0.14 10.30
C MET A 53 4.18 1.15 9.51
N TYR A 54 4.71 2.27 10.03
CA TYR A 54 4.58 3.60 9.42
C TYR A 54 5.34 3.71 8.10
N MET A 55 6.61 3.28 8.05
CA MET A 55 7.43 3.37 6.85
C MET A 55 6.89 2.48 5.71
N MET A 56 6.44 1.27 6.04
CA MET A 56 5.86 0.36 5.06
C MET A 56 4.49 0.86 4.58
N PHE A 57 3.70 1.51 5.45
CA PHE A 57 2.46 2.17 5.05
C PHE A 57 2.69 3.37 4.11
N LEU A 58 3.72 4.19 4.35
CA LEU A 58 4.09 5.27 3.43
C LEU A 58 4.54 4.71 2.07
N LEU A 59 5.36 3.66 2.07
CA LEU A 59 5.78 2.99 0.84
C LEU A 59 4.59 2.38 0.10
N PHE A 60 3.61 1.82 0.81
CA PHE A 60 2.37 1.33 0.23
C PHE A 60 1.60 2.44 -0.51
N LEU A 61 1.43 3.62 0.12
CA LEU A 61 0.81 4.78 -0.52
C LEU A 61 1.57 5.24 -1.77
N VAL A 62 2.90 5.31 -1.69
CA VAL A 62 3.76 5.65 -2.84
C VAL A 62 3.59 4.63 -3.96
N CYS A 63 3.50 3.34 -3.64
CA CYS A 63 3.29 2.30 -4.64
C CYS A 63 1.92 2.41 -5.32
N ILE A 64 0.86 2.74 -4.58
CA ILE A 64 -0.47 2.98 -5.15
C ILE A 64 -0.43 4.17 -6.12
N ILE A 65 0.18 5.30 -5.72
CA ILE A 65 0.32 6.49 -6.56
C ILE A 65 1.13 6.16 -7.82
N GLY A 66 2.26 5.45 -7.67
CA GLY A 66 3.05 4.96 -8.80
C GLY A 66 2.22 4.06 -9.73
N GLY A 67 1.40 3.18 -9.17
CA GLY A 67 0.44 2.36 -9.91
C GLY A 67 -0.57 3.18 -10.72
N ILE A 68 -1.10 4.27 -10.16
CA ILE A 68 -2.03 5.18 -10.84
C ILE A 68 -1.33 5.86 -12.02
N VAL A 69 -0.13 6.43 -11.79
CA VAL A 69 0.66 7.08 -12.85
C VAL A 69 0.95 6.10 -13.98
N MET A 70 1.41 4.89 -13.66
CA MET A 70 1.71 3.87 -14.67
C MET A 70 0.44 3.37 -15.39
N SER A 71 -0.69 3.27 -14.67
CA SER A 71 -2.00 2.97 -15.26
C SER A 71 -2.36 4.02 -16.30
N CYS A 72 -2.32 5.32 -15.95
CA CYS A 72 -2.59 6.44 -16.85
C CYS A 72 -1.68 6.45 -18.10
N LEU A 73 -0.38 6.18 -17.93
CA LEU A 73 0.58 6.10 -19.04
C LEU A 73 0.39 4.90 -19.97
N SER A 74 -0.44 3.91 -19.58
CA SER A 74 -0.79 2.72 -20.37
C SER A 74 -2.15 2.82 -21.09
N LYS A 75 -2.88 3.93 -20.96
CA LYS A 75 -4.29 4.11 -21.42
C LYS A 75 -4.54 3.78 -22.89
N ALA A 76 -3.61 4.08 -23.80
CA ALA A 76 -3.84 4.02 -25.24
C ALA A 76 -3.91 2.60 -25.84
N LYS A 77 -3.55 1.54 -25.11
CA LYS A 77 -3.42 0.18 -25.66
C LYS A 77 -4.04 -0.93 -24.78
N VAL A 78 -4.81 -0.54 -23.77
CA VAL A 78 -5.50 -1.45 -22.85
C VAL A 78 -7.00 -1.31 -23.07
N SER A 79 -7.74 -2.42 -23.00
CA SER A 79 -9.22 -2.39 -23.04
C SER A 79 -9.76 -1.36 -22.06
N ARG A 80 -10.70 -0.52 -22.52
CA ARG A 80 -11.30 0.58 -21.75
C ARG A 80 -11.86 0.08 -20.41
N THR A 81 -12.47 -1.11 -20.40
CA THR A 81 -13.01 -1.75 -19.20
C THR A 81 -11.91 -2.13 -18.21
N PHE A 82 -10.82 -2.75 -18.68
CA PHE A 82 -9.71 -3.14 -17.81
C PHE A 82 -8.95 -1.94 -17.26
N PHE A 83 -8.78 -0.89 -18.06
CA PHE A 83 -8.20 0.37 -17.62
C PHE A 83 -9.04 1.01 -16.50
N LEU A 84 -10.36 1.06 -16.68
CA LEU A 84 -11.28 1.60 -15.67
C LEU A 84 -11.25 0.80 -14.37
N ILE A 85 -11.38 -0.53 -14.43
CA ILE A 85 -11.38 -1.39 -13.23
C ILE A 85 -10.13 -1.18 -12.40
N ARG A 86 -8.94 -1.29 -13.01
CA ARG A 86 -7.66 -1.08 -12.34
C ARG A 86 -7.58 0.30 -11.69
N ASN A 87 -7.98 1.34 -12.41
CA ASN A 87 -7.87 2.71 -11.91
C ASN A 87 -8.86 2.99 -10.78
N THR A 88 -10.08 2.47 -10.87
CA THR A 88 -11.07 2.54 -9.80
C THR A 88 -10.54 1.83 -8.55
N VAL A 89 -10.00 0.61 -8.69
CA VAL A 89 -9.43 -0.13 -7.54
C VAL A 89 -8.27 0.64 -6.91
N LEU A 90 -7.34 1.18 -7.70
CA LEU A 90 -6.21 1.96 -7.19
C LEU A 90 -6.68 3.24 -6.47
N ILE A 91 -7.69 3.95 -7.00
CA ILE A 91 -8.23 5.15 -6.36
C ILE A 91 -8.96 4.79 -5.06
N VAL A 92 -9.78 3.74 -5.05
CA VAL A 92 -10.49 3.29 -3.85
C VAL A 92 -9.49 2.87 -2.78
N ALA A 93 -8.45 2.10 -3.15
CA ALA A 93 -7.36 1.74 -2.23
C ALA A 93 -6.63 2.96 -1.69
N LEU A 94 -6.39 3.99 -2.52
CA LEU A 94 -5.77 5.23 -2.07
C LEU A 94 -6.65 5.98 -1.05
N VAL A 95 -7.95 6.09 -1.31
CA VAL A 95 -8.88 6.78 -0.41
C VAL A 95 -8.96 6.06 0.94
N LEU A 96 -9.16 4.74 0.92
CA LEU A 96 -9.23 3.92 2.14
C LEU A 96 -7.93 3.97 2.95
N SER A 97 -6.78 4.00 2.28
CA SER A 97 -5.49 4.15 2.95
C SER A 97 -5.34 5.55 3.56
N ASN A 98 -5.73 6.62 2.87
CA ASN A 98 -5.66 7.98 3.41
C ASN A 98 -6.56 8.19 4.63
N MET A 99 -7.68 7.47 4.71
CA MET A 99 -8.52 7.47 5.92
C MET A 99 -7.80 6.91 7.15
N SER A 100 -6.91 5.92 6.98
CA SER A 100 -6.10 5.36 8.07
C SER A 100 -4.87 6.20 8.42
N PHE A 101 -4.46 7.12 7.55
CA PHE A 101 -3.21 7.87 7.67
C PHE A 101 -3.07 8.62 9.01
N PRO A 102 -4.07 9.39 9.48
CA PRO A 102 -3.96 10.09 10.77
C PRO A 102 -3.78 9.14 11.95
N ASN A 103 -4.48 8.00 11.93
CA ASN A 103 -4.46 7.02 13.02
C ASN A 103 -3.12 6.28 13.09
N ILE A 104 -2.58 5.87 11.95
CA ILE A 104 -1.25 5.21 11.86
C ILE A 104 -0.16 6.20 12.29
N THR A 105 -0.26 7.46 11.86
CA THR A 105 0.69 8.51 12.20
C THR A 105 0.70 8.76 13.71
N ILE A 106 -0.45 9.03 14.32
CA ILE A 106 -0.49 9.36 15.74
C ILE A 106 -0.05 8.19 16.62
N MET A 107 -0.42 6.96 16.25
CA MET A 107 0.01 5.75 16.97
C MET A 107 1.52 5.56 16.89
N SER A 108 2.12 5.73 15.71
CA SER A 108 3.58 5.65 15.53
C SER A 108 4.29 6.77 16.30
N THR A 109 3.77 8.00 16.26
CA THR A 109 4.34 9.14 17.00
C THR A 109 4.33 8.91 18.51
N VAL A 110 3.21 8.43 19.09
CA VAL A 110 3.11 8.17 20.54
C VAL A 110 4.11 7.10 20.99
N VAL A 111 4.23 6.01 20.23
CA VAL A 111 5.17 4.92 20.59
C VAL A 111 6.62 5.38 20.42
N MET A 112 6.94 6.09 19.34
CA MET A 112 8.30 6.55 19.09
C MET A 112 8.75 7.64 20.07
N SER A 113 7.88 8.60 20.42
CA SER A 113 8.22 9.64 21.39
C SER A 113 8.45 9.05 22.79
N LYS A 114 7.64 8.06 23.18
CA LYS A 114 7.82 7.33 24.45
C LYS A 114 9.15 6.55 24.47
N TYR A 115 9.53 5.93 23.35
CA TYR A 115 10.79 5.20 23.23
C TYR A 115 12.01 6.12 23.27
N ILE A 116 11.98 7.26 22.55
CA ILE A 116 13.07 8.25 22.53
C ILE A 116 13.18 8.99 23.87
N GLY A 117 12.09 9.04 24.65
CA GLY A 117 12.01 9.86 25.87
C GLY A 117 11.76 11.33 25.58
N ASP A 118 11.23 11.67 24.39
CA ASP A 118 10.85 13.03 24.02
C ASP A 118 9.48 13.36 24.63
N THR A 119 9.50 13.93 25.83
CA THR A 119 8.31 14.32 26.58
C THR A 119 7.51 15.41 25.87
N GLY A 120 8.16 16.32 25.15
CA GLY A 120 7.48 17.39 24.41
C GLY A 120 6.67 16.83 23.24
N MET A 121 7.25 15.92 22.46
CA MET A 121 6.53 15.28 21.35
C MET A 121 5.46 14.30 21.84
N TYR A 122 5.70 13.63 22.98
CA TYR A 122 4.71 12.77 23.62
C TYR A 122 3.48 13.57 24.10
N ASP A 123 3.70 14.66 24.84
CA ASP A 123 2.60 15.50 25.35
C ASP A 123 1.81 16.14 24.21
N PHE A 124 2.49 16.57 23.14
CA PHE A 124 1.83 17.04 21.92
C PHE A 124 0.97 15.95 21.28
N ALA A 125 1.49 14.74 21.10
CA ALA A 125 0.76 13.64 20.48
C ALA A 125 -0.48 13.25 21.30
N VAL A 126 -0.34 13.16 22.63
CA VAL A 126 -1.43 12.77 23.54
C VAL A 126 -2.50 13.85 23.69
N SER A 127 -2.13 15.12 23.59
CA SER A 127 -3.08 16.24 23.59
C SER A 127 -3.66 16.58 22.22
N SER A 128 -3.17 15.95 21.15
CA SER A 128 -3.54 16.32 19.79
C SER A 128 -5.00 16.00 19.46
N PRO A 129 -5.66 16.86 18.64
CA PRO A 129 -6.99 16.56 18.11
C PRO A 129 -7.00 15.32 17.19
N LEU A 130 -5.83 14.93 16.67
CA LEU A 130 -5.64 13.72 15.89
C LEU A 130 -5.82 12.47 16.75
N LEU A 131 -5.28 12.45 17.98
CA LEU A 131 -5.51 11.33 18.90
C LEU A 131 -6.97 11.24 19.30
N VAL A 132 -7.62 12.36 19.60
CA VAL A 132 -9.06 12.40 19.93
C VAL A 132 -9.89 11.85 18.77
N SER A 133 -9.54 12.18 17.53
CA SER A 133 -10.21 11.67 16.34
C SER A 133 -9.97 10.16 16.14
N ALA A 134 -8.73 9.70 16.34
CA ALA A 134 -8.37 8.29 16.27
C ALA A 134 -9.11 7.44 17.31
N LEU A 135 -9.26 7.96 18.54
CA LEU A 135 -10.02 7.31 19.61
C LEU A 135 -11.52 7.27 19.34
N ARG A 136 -12.09 8.31 18.70
CA ARG A 136 -13.50 8.34 18.33
C ARG A 136 -13.83 7.42 17.14
N GLN A 137 -12.86 7.20 16.25
CA GLN A 137 -13.05 6.43 15.02
C GLN A 137 -11.96 5.35 14.87
N PRO A 138 -11.89 4.38 15.80
CA PRO A 138 -10.85 3.35 15.78
C PRO A 138 -10.95 2.45 14.55
N TYR A 139 -12.16 2.32 13.97
CA TYR A 139 -12.40 1.54 12.77
C TYR A 139 -11.61 2.06 11.54
N LEU A 140 -11.26 3.36 11.51
CA LEU A 140 -10.45 3.94 10.44
C LEU A 140 -9.03 3.38 10.40
N PHE A 141 -8.56 2.77 11.49
CA PHE A 141 -7.30 2.05 11.47
C PHE A 141 -7.37 0.82 10.54
N TYR A 142 -8.53 0.18 10.38
CA TYR A 142 -8.65 -1.04 9.59
C TYR A 142 -8.96 -0.77 8.12
N THR A 143 -9.22 0.47 7.71
CA THR A 143 -9.58 0.78 6.31
C THR A 143 -8.43 0.51 5.35
N TYR A 144 -7.16 0.69 5.76
CA TYR A 144 -6.03 0.29 4.91
C TYR A 144 -5.87 -1.23 4.79
N MET A 145 -6.37 -2.03 5.74
CA MET A 145 -6.40 -3.50 5.58
C MET A 145 -7.38 -3.91 4.48
N ALA A 146 -8.52 -3.22 4.38
CA ALA A 146 -9.44 -3.37 3.26
C ALA A 146 -8.79 -2.90 1.94
N ALA A 147 -8.04 -1.80 1.96
CA ALA A 147 -7.26 -1.34 0.82
C ALA A 147 -6.23 -2.38 0.35
N GLU A 148 -5.53 -3.01 1.29
CA GLU A 148 -4.57 -4.06 1.01
C GLU A 148 -5.25 -5.29 0.39
N GLY A 149 -6.41 -5.71 0.90
CA GLY A 149 -7.21 -6.78 0.30
C GLY A 149 -7.58 -6.49 -1.17
N LEU A 150 -7.94 -5.24 -1.49
CA LEU A 150 -8.20 -4.82 -2.87
C LEU A 150 -6.95 -4.88 -3.74
N MET A 151 -5.79 -4.49 -3.20
CA MET A 151 -4.51 -4.51 -3.90
C MET A 151 -4.05 -5.93 -4.21
N ILE A 152 -4.25 -6.88 -3.29
CA ILE A 152 -3.95 -8.30 -3.51
C ILE A 152 -4.78 -8.87 -4.66
N ILE A 153 -6.09 -8.58 -4.70
CA ILE A 153 -6.97 -9.01 -5.79
C ILE A 153 -6.48 -8.42 -7.13
N LEU A 154 -6.15 -7.13 -7.14
CA LEU A 154 -5.63 -6.45 -8.33
C LEU A 154 -4.28 -7.05 -8.78
N ALA A 155 -3.41 -7.42 -7.85
CA ALA A 155 -2.13 -8.07 -8.14
C ALA A 155 -2.37 -9.41 -8.84
N CYS A 156 -3.22 -10.27 -8.28
CA CYS A 156 -3.57 -11.57 -8.85
C CYS A 156 -4.11 -11.44 -10.28
N VAL A 157 -5.05 -10.52 -10.51
CA VAL A 157 -5.63 -10.28 -11.83
C VAL A 157 -4.58 -9.76 -12.82
N THR A 158 -3.69 -8.87 -12.36
CA THR A 158 -2.64 -8.28 -13.20
C THR A 158 -1.57 -9.32 -13.58
N VAL A 159 -1.17 -10.17 -12.63
CA VAL A 159 -0.23 -11.29 -12.87
C VAL A 159 -0.84 -12.29 -13.85
N TYR A 160 -2.07 -12.75 -13.59
CA TYR A 160 -2.75 -13.72 -14.44
C TYR A 160 -2.80 -13.23 -15.90
N LYS A 161 -3.23 -11.99 -16.10
CA LYS A 161 -3.33 -11.40 -17.43
C LYS A 161 -1.97 -11.25 -18.11
N TYR A 162 -0.94 -10.84 -17.37
CA TYR A 162 0.42 -10.74 -17.89
C TYR A 162 0.96 -12.10 -18.38
N ILE A 163 0.71 -13.18 -17.64
CA ILE A 163 1.12 -14.54 -18.03
C ILE A 163 0.39 -14.99 -19.30
N VAL A 164 -0.94 -14.81 -19.36
CA VAL A 164 -1.77 -15.19 -20.50
C VAL A 164 -1.35 -14.43 -21.77
N ASP A 165 -1.15 -13.12 -21.68
CA ASP A 165 -0.73 -12.29 -22.80
C ASP A 165 0.66 -12.69 -23.31
N LYS A 166 1.58 -13.04 -22.40
CA LYS A 166 2.92 -13.53 -22.75
C LYS A 166 2.87 -14.88 -23.46
N LYS A 167 2.03 -15.82 -22.98
CA LYS A 167 1.84 -17.14 -23.61
C LYS A 167 1.28 -17.02 -25.03
N LYS A 168 0.31 -16.14 -25.25
CA LYS A 168 -0.28 -15.89 -26.57
C LYS A 168 0.74 -15.37 -27.57
N ASN A 169 1.58 -14.40 -27.17
CA ASN A 169 2.66 -13.88 -28.02
C ASN A 169 3.74 -14.93 -28.33
N SER A 170 4.08 -15.80 -27.37
CA SER A 170 5.05 -16.88 -27.59
C SER A 170 4.58 -17.90 -28.62
N ASN A 171 3.30 -18.32 -28.52
CA ASN A 171 2.72 -19.24 -29.50
C ASN A 171 2.63 -18.63 -30.89
N TYR A 172 2.33 -17.33 -31.00
CA TYR A 172 2.31 -16.64 -32.29
C TYR A 172 3.69 -16.68 -32.95
N ASN A 173 4.75 -16.32 -32.23
CA ASN A 173 6.12 -16.35 -32.77
C ASN A 173 6.59 -17.75 -33.19
N ASN A 174 6.16 -18.82 -32.50
CA ASN A 174 6.48 -20.20 -32.87
C ASN A 174 5.69 -20.71 -34.09
N MET A 175 4.58 -20.07 -34.46
CA MET A 175 3.74 -20.51 -35.59
C MET A 175 4.16 -19.89 -36.93
N TYR A 176 4.99 -18.85 -36.88
CA TYR A 176 5.52 -18.12 -38.04
C TYR A 176 7.06 -18.19 -38.13
N MET A 177 7.67 -19.13 -37.41
CA MET A 177 9.08 -19.57 -37.55
C MET A 177 9.07 -20.98 -38.13
#